data_AF-A0A7S1AP91-F1
#
_entry.id   AF-A0A7S1AP91-F1
#
_cell.length_a   1.000
_cell.length_b   1.000
_cell.length_c   1.000
_cell.angle_alpha   90.00
_cell.angle_beta   90.00
_cell.angle_gamma   90.00
#
_symmetry.space_group_name_H-M   'P 1'
#
loop_
_entity.id
_entity.type
_entity.pdbx_description
1 polymer ?
#
loop_
_entity_poly.entity_id
_entity_poly.type
_entity_poly.pdbx_seq_one_letter_code
_entity_poly.pdbx_strand_id
1 'polypeptide(L)'
;NDTISGLLNASFGNAVEMIVSVIAIRRNNLLLVKTSLLGSVLSNSLLVLGTSFLAGGLTPSDDEKMGPHDIQTRRGIVVFDKEQRFPVKAAITSMGLLLLSCLSFALPSMFPVSHCHEVLMVSRIGSVIVASCYVAFLLFQLVTHSRTLADEEQAVQNEIVEDEDDEEEA
;
A
#
# COMPACT_ATOMS: atom_id res chain seq x y z
N ASN A 1 13.65 18.01 3.46
CA ASN A 1 13.09 18.57 2.21
C ASN A 1 12.22 17.48 1.63
N ASP A 2 11.09 17.28 2.28
CA ASP A 2 10.41 15.99 2.28
C ASP A 2 9.57 15.83 1.00
N THR A 3 9.26 16.95 0.36
CA THR A 3 8.66 17.03 -0.97
C THR A 3 9.55 16.40 -2.04
N ILE A 4 10.87 16.66 -2.04
CA ILE A 4 11.79 16.05 -3.01
C ILE A 4 11.90 14.54 -2.75
N SER A 5 12.01 14.14 -1.49
CA SER A 5 12.04 12.72 -1.11
C SER A 5 10.76 11.98 -1.55
N GLY A 6 9.59 12.59 -1.37
CA GLY A 6 8.31 12.05 -1.81
C GLY A 6 8.20 11.89 -3.33
N LEU A 7 8.63 12.89 -4.12
CA LEU A 7 8.67 12.78 -5.59
C LEU A 7 9.63 11.70 -6.07
N LEU A 8 10.82 11.62 -5.45
CA LEU A 8 11.82 10.61 -5.78
C LEU A 8 11.27 9.22 -5.47
N ASN A 9 10.61 9.01 -4.34
CA ASN A 9 9.99 7.73 -4.01
C ASN A 9 8.88 7.36 -5.00
N ALA A 10 8.00 8.31 -5.34
CA ALA A 10 6.93 8.09 -6.32
C ALA A 10 7.48 7.66 -7.70
N SER A 11 8.60 8.25 -8.13
CA SER A 11 9.18 8.02 -9.45
C SER A 11 10.13 6.83 -9.49
N PHE A 12 11.12 6.78 -8.60
CA PHE A 12 12.16 5.75 -8.57
C PHE A 12 11.73 4.49 -7.84
N GLY A 13 10.81 4.57 -6.88
CA GLY A 13 10.27 3.40 -6.18
C GLY A 13 9.56 2.42 -7.11
N ASN A 14 8.95 2.93 -8.19
CA ASN A 14 8.26 2.11 -9.20
C ASN A 14 8.97 2.13 -10.58
N ALA A 15 10.23 2.59 -10.64
CA ALA A 15 10.93 2.80 -11.91
C ALA A 15 11.15 1.50 -12.69
N VAL A 16 11.45 0.40 -12.01
CA VAL A 16 11.68 -0.90 -12.64
C VAL A 16 10.42 -1.37 -13.37
N GLU A 17 9.25 -1.24 -12.76
CA GLU A 17 7.97 -1.64 -13.34
C GLU A 17 7.60 -0.78 -14.54
N MET A 18 7.87 0.54 -14.47
CA MET A 18 7.70 1.46 -15.60
C MET A 18 8.63 1.11 -16.77
N ILE A 19 9.90 0.80 -16.51
CA ILE A 19 10.88 0.41 -17.54
C ILE A 19 10.44 -0.89 -18.22
N VAL A 20 10.08 -1.91 -17.44
CA VAL A 20 9.61 -3.21 -17.97
C VAL A 20 8.33 -3.04 -18.79
N SER A 21 7.39 -2.20 -18.32
CA SER A 21 6.15 -1.89 -19.03
C SER A 21 6.42 -1.22 -20.37
N VAL A 22 7.31 -0.22 -20.42
CA VAL A 22 7.68 0.45 -21.68
C VAL A 22 8.33 -0.54 -22.65
N ILE A 23 9.26 -1.36 -22.20
CA ILE A 23 9.92 -2.39 -23.04
C ILE A 23 8.89 -3.39 -23.59
N ALA A 24 7.93 -3.82 -22.76
CA ALA A 24 6.88 -4.74 -23.17
C ALA A 24 5.92 -4.13 -24.20
N ILE A 25 5.52 -2.85 -24.02
CA ILE A 25 4.71 -2.11 -25.00
C ILE A 25 5.47 -1.98 -26.33
N ARG A 26 6.77 -1.66 -26.30
CA ARG A 26 7.59 -1.57 -27.52
C ARG A 26 7.68 -2.90 -28.29
N ARG A 27 7.53 -4.03 -27.60
CA ARG A 27 7.48 -5.38 -28.19
C ARG A 27 6.06 -5.84 -28.52
N ASN A 28 5.07 -4.94 -28.43
CA ASN A 28 3.65 -5.23 -28.64
C ASN A 28 3.09 -6.33 -27.71
N ASN A 29 3.72 -6.53 -26.55
CA ASN A 29 3.30 -7.54 -25.57
C ASN A 29 2.43 -6.89 -24.49
N LEU A 30 1.19 -6.53 -24.88
CA LEU A 30 0.22 -5.93 -23.96
C LEU A 30 -0.24 -6.91 -22.88
N LEU A 31 -0.16 -8.22 -23.13
CA LEU A 31 -0.48 -9.22 -22.12
C LEU A 31 0.47 -9.12 -20.94
N LEU A 32 1.78 -9.07 -21.20
CA LEU A 32 2.81 -8.92 -20.17
C LEU A 32 2.63 -7.64 -19.34
N VAL A 33 2.26 -6.53 -19.99
CA VAL A 33 2.00 -5.27 -19.28
C VAL A 33 0.81 -5.42 -18.33
N LYS A 34 -0.31 -5.93 -18.82
CA LYS A 34 -1.54 -6.10 -18.02
C LYS A 34 -1.34 -7.06 -16.85
N THR A 35 -0.68 -8.20 -17.09
CA THR A 35 -0.41 -9.18 -16.03
C THR A 35 0.62 -8.66 -15.02
N SER A 36 1.63 -7.90 -15.46
CA SER A 36 2.61 -7.27 -14.56
C SER A 36 1.97 -6.19 -13.69
N LEU A 37 1.08 -5.36 -14.24
CA LEU A 37 0.38 -4.32 -13.47
C LEU A 37 -0.57 -4.94 -12.44
N LEU A 38 -1.36 -5.95 -12.83
CA LEU A 38 -2.20 -6.71 -11.89
C LEU A 38 -1.34 -7.40 -10.81
N GLY A 39 -0.22 -8.01 -11.21
CA GLY A 39 0.70 -8.67 -10.31
C GLY A 39 1.29 -7.72 -9.27
N SER A 40 1.70 -6.51 -9.66
CA SER A 40 2.22 -5.49 -8.74
C SER A 40 1.15 -5.06 -7.72
N VAL A 41 -0.08 -4.78 -8.17
CA VAL A 41 -1.19 -4.43 -7.26
C VAL A 41 -1.50 -5.56 -6.27
N LEU A 42 -1.60 -6.81 -6.75
CA LEU A 42 -1.88 -7.97 -5.90
C LEU A 42 -0.71 -8.26 -4.94
N SER A 43 0.53 -8.14 -5.40
CA SER A 43 1.71 -8.31 -4.57
C SER A 43 1.73 -7.30 -3.43
N ASN A 44 1.53 -6.01 -3.71
CA ASN A 44 1.55 -4.99 -2.68
C ASN A 44 0.38 -5.12 -1.69
N SER A 45 -0.81 -5.48 -2.18
CA SER A 45 -2.03 -5.49 -1.35
C SER A 45 -2.27 -6.80 -0.59
N LEU A 46 -1.87 -7.95 -1.14
CA LEU A 46 -2.13 -9.25 -0.53
C LEU A 46 -0.86 -9.88 0.00
N LEU A 47 0.20 -9.93 -0.82
CA LEU A 47 1.43 -10.59 -0.43
C LEU A 47 2.16 -9.76 0.62
N VAL A 48 2.57 -8.53 0.29
CA VAL A 48 3.34 -7.66 1.17
C VAL A 48 2.54 -7.31 2.43
N LEU A 49 1.31 -6.82 2.28
CA LEU A 49 0.45 -6.50 3.43
C LEU A 49 0.17 -7.74 4.29
N GLY A 50 -0.19 -8.88 3.68
CA GLY A 50 -0.46 -10.12 4.40
C GLY A 50 0.77 -10.66 5.12
N THR A 51 1.95 -10.60 4.49
CA THR A 51 3.20 -10.97 5.17
C THR A 51 3.58 -9.97 6.25
N SER A 52 3.20 -8.70 6.13
CA SER A 52 3.47 -7.68 7.16
C SER A 52 2.61 -7.92 8.40
N PHE A 53 1.34 -8.32 8.23
CA PHE A 53 0.49 -8.74 9.35
C PHE A 53 0.98 -10.06 9.96
N LEU A 54 1.37 -11.02 9.13
CA LEU A 54 1.89 -12.30 9.62
C LEU A 54 3.21 -12.10 10.38
N ALA A 55 4.16 -11.35 9.81
CA ALA A 55 5.43 -11.05 10.46
C ALA A 55 5.22 -10.21 11.73
N GLY A 56 4.37 -9.18 11.67
CA GLY A 56 4.03 -8.37 12.84
C GLY A 56 3.42 -9.16 13.98
N GLY A 57 2.58 -10.16 13.69
CA GLY A 57 1.95 -11.02 14.69
C GLY A 57 2.75 -12.27 15.11
N LEU A 58 3.76 -12.68 14.33
CA LEU A 58 4.63 -13.82 14.64
C LEU A 58 5.98 -13.40 15.24
N THR A 59 6.35 -12.12 15.14
CA THR A 59 7.55 -11.61 15.81
C THR A 59 7.26 -11.70 17.32
N PRO A 60 8.05 -12.50 18.07
CA PRO A 60 7.92 -12.54 19.52
C PRO A 60 8.02 -11.11 20.03
N SER A 61 7.15 -10.72 20.95
CA SER A 61 7.48 -9.60 21.81
C SER A 61 8.79 -9.97 22.51
N ASP A 62 9.74 -9.05 22.63
CA ASP A 62 10.88 -9.19 23.53
C ASP A 62 10.41 -9.07 25.01
N ASP A 63 9.20 -9.54 25.29
CA ASP A 63 8.55 -9.65 26.59
C ASP A 63 9.32 -10.66 27.44
N GLU A 64 10.34 -10.18 28.15
CA GLU A 64 10.94 -10.92 29.26
C GLU A 64 9.97 -11.00 30.46
N LYS A 65 8.83 -10.31 30.39
CA LYS A 65 7.79 -10.28 31.42
C LYS A 65 6.42 -10.76 30.94
N MET A 66 6.39 -11.94 30.33
CA MET A 66 5.15 -12.70 30.27
C MET A 66 4.79 -13.22 31.67
N GLY A 67 4.16 -12.37 32.48
CA GLY A 67 3.53 -12.78 33.73
C GLY A 67 2.48 -13.87 33.44
N PRO A 68 2.15 -14.75 34.40
CA PRO A 68 1.20 -15.85 34.21
C PRO A 68 -0.24 -15.43 33.85
N HIS A 69 -0.49 -14.12 33.68
CA HIS A 69 -1.79 -13.53 33.33
C HIS A 69 -1.99 -13.25 31.83
N ASP A 70 -0.93 -13.08 31.03
CA ASP A 70 -1.06 -12.78 29.58
C ASP A 70 -0.82 -14.01 28.68
N ILE A 71 -0.34 -15.11 29.26
CA ILE A 71 -0.35 -16.42 28.58
C ILE A 71 -1.76 -17.00 28.66
N GLN A 72 -2.72 -16.45 27.92
CA GLN A 72 -4.01 -17.08 27.74
C GLN A 72 -3.85 -18.26 26.76
N THR A 73 -3.32 -19.39 27.24
CA THR A 73 -3.27 -20.66 26.51
C THR A 73 -4.70 -21.16 26.27
N ARG A 74 -5.37 -20.67 25.23
CA ARG A 74 -6.55 -21.32 24.66
C ARG A 74 -6.07 -22.35 23.65
N ARG A 75 -5.97 -23.62 24.07
CA ARG A 75 -5.76 -24.79 23.19
C ARG A 75 -4.43 -24.83 22.41
N GLY A 76 -3.30 -24.59 23.06
CA GLY A 76 -1.98 -24.91 22.48
C GLY A 76 -1.52 -24.03 21.32
N ILE A 77 -2.16 -22.88 21.11
CA ILE A 77 -1.70 -21.81 20.22
C ILE A 77 -1.23 -20.66 21.12
N VAL A 78 0.03 -20.27 20.99
CA VAL A 78 0.53 -19.02 21.57
C VAL A 78 -0.06 -17.89 20.75
N VAL A 79 -0.91 -17.07 21.38
CA VAL A 79 -1.48 -15.87 20.76
C VAL A 79 -0.70 -14.70 21.35
N PHE A 80 0.09 -14.03 20.53
CA PHE A 80 0.70 -12.75 20.88
C PHE A 80 -0.37 -11.68 20.64
N ASP A 81 -0.80 -10.97 21.67
CA ASP A 81 -1.82 -9.91 21.57
C ASP A 81 -1.17 -8.59 21.15
N LYS A 82 -0.39 -8.63 20.05
CA LYS A 82 0.39 -7.49 19.57
C LYS A 82 -0.49 -6.57 18.73
N GLU A 83 -0.72 -5.35 19.22
CA GLU A 83 -1.46 -4.33 18.50
C GLU A 83 -0.58 -3.62 17.47
N GLN A 84 -0.93 -3.69 16.19
CA GLN A 84 -0.22 -2.96 15.13
C GLN A 84 -0.84 -1.58 14.92
N ARG A 85 -0.08 -0.51 15.22
CA ARG A 85 -0.51 0.87 14.99
C ARG A 85 -0.15 1.31 13.56
N PHE A 86 -1.07 2.01 12.90
CA PHE A 86 -0.87 2.54 11.55
C PHE A 86 -1.48 3.93 11.41
N PRO A 87 -0.94 4.81 10.54
CA PRO A 87 -1.52 6.12 10.28
C PRO A 87 -2.85 6.00 9.52
N VAL A 88 -3.96 5.98 10.28
CA VAL A 88 -5.30 5.66 9.77
C VAL A 88 -5.77 6.62 8.68
N LYS A 89 -5.48 7.92 8.79
CA LYS A 89 -5.94 8.90 7.77
C LYS A 89 -5.22 8.69 6.43
N ALA A 90 -3.91 8.47 6.45
CA ALA A 90 -3.12 8.15 5.27
C ALA A 90 -3.55 6.81 4.64
N ALA A 91 -3.83 5.80 5.47
CA ALA A 91 -4.27 4.48 5.03
C ALA A 91 -5.63 4.53 4.32
N ILE A 92 -6.64 5.19 4.91
CA ILE A 92 -7.99 5.28 4.33
C ILE A 92 -7.96 5.97 2.96
N THR A 93 -7.24 7.08 2.83
CA THR A 93 -7.14 7.81 1.55
C THR A 93 -6.46 6.96 0.47
N SER A 94 -5.38 6.26 0.84
CA SER A 94 -4.62 5.40 -0.07
C SER A 94 -5.43 4.17 -0.51
N MET A 95 -6.17 3.54 0.41
CA MET A 95 -7.08 2.43 0.11
C MET A 95 -8.22 2.86 -0.81
N GLY A 96 -8.80 4.06 -0.62
CA GLY A 96 -9.84 4.60 -1.48
C GLY A 96 -9.38 4.83 -2.92
N LEU A 97 -8.17 5.36 -3.10
CA LEU A 97 -7.58 5.56 -4.44
C LEU A 97 -7.19 4.25 -5.11
N LEU A 98 -6.69 3.28 -4.34
CA LEU A 98 -6.42 1.92 -4.82
C LEU A 98 -7.72 1.27 -5.32
N LEU A 99 -8.80 1.37 -4.55
CA LEU A 99 -10.12 0.88 -4.96
C LEU A 99 -10.60 1.52 -6.26
N LEU A 100 -10.50 2.85 -6.38
CA LEU A 100 -10.87 3.58 -7.58
C LEU A 100 -10.05 3.12 -8.80
N SER A 101 -8.74 2.92 -8.61
CA SER A 101 -7.83 2.42 -9.65
C SER A 101 -8.21 1.00 -10.11
N CYS A 102 -8.43 0.09 -9.15
CA CYS A 102 -8.85 -1.29 -9.43
C CYS A 102 -10.20 -1.35 -10.15
N LEU A 103 -11.17 -0.53 -9.76
CA LEU A 103 -12.47 -0.45 -10.44
C LEU A 103 -12.30 0.06 -11.88
N SER A 104 -11.53 1.13 -12.08
CA SER A 104 -11.27 1.66 -13.42
C SER A 104 -10.54 0.66 -14.32
N PHE A 105 -9.70 -0.23 -13.76
CA PHE A 105 -9.02 -1.29 -14.50
C PHE A 105 -9.94 -2.49 -14.78
N ALA A 106 -10.80 -2.86 -13.83
CA ALA A 106 -11.70 -4.01 -13.95
C ALA A 106 -12.85 -3.74 -14.93
N LEU A 107 -13.36 -2.51 -15.00
CA LEU A 107 -14.50 -2.15 -15.86
C LEU A 107 -14.30 -2.52 -17.34
N PRO A 108 -13.20 -2.14 -18.02
CA PRO A 108 -12.93 -2.58 -19.40
C PRO A 108 -12.84 -4.10 -19.58
N SER A 109 -12.48 -4.85 -18.54
CA SER A 109 -12.34 -6.30 -18.61
C SER A 109 -13.68 -7.06 -18.64
N MET A 110 -14.78 -6.41 -18.26
CA MET A 110 -16.12 -7.01 -18.23
C MET A 110 -16.82 -6.98 -19.59
N PHE A 111 -16.35 -6.14 -20.52
CA PHE A 111 -16.95 -6.03 -21.84
C PHE A 111 -16.50 -7.18 -22.77
N PRO A 112 -17.43 -7.74 -23.57
CA PRO A 112 -17.09 -8.78 -24.52
C PRO A 112 -16.17 -8.26 -25.64
N VAL A 113 -15.28 -9.14 -26.12
CA VAL A 113 -14.23 -8.83 -27.13
C VAL A 113 -14.80 -8.20 -28.42
N SER A 114 -16.08 -8.44 -28.71
CA SER A 114 -16.79 -7.88 -29.86
C SER A 114 -16.87 -6.34 -29.87
N HIS A 115 -16.71 -5.67 -28.73
CA HIS A 115 -16.82 -4.21 -28.61
C HIS A 115 -15.44 -3.54 -28.42
N CYS A 116 -14.45 -3.93 -29.23
CA CYS A 116 -13.05 -3.51 -29.08
C CYS A 116 -12.86 -1.97 -29.06
N HIS A 117 -13.62 -1.23 -29.88
CA HIS A 117 -13.53 0.24 -29.93
C HIS A 117 -14.04 0.90 -28.63
N GLU A 118 -15.15 0.41 -28.09
CA GLU A 118 -15.74 0.93 -26.85
C GLU A 118 -14.85 0.61 -25.65
N VAL A 119 -14.32 -0.62 -25.58
CA VAL A 119 -13.36 -1.03 -24.54
C VAL A 119 -12.15 -0.12 -24.51
N LEU A 120 -11.63 0.27 -25.69
CA LEU A 120 -10.49 1.17 -25.80
C LEU A 120 -10.83 2.60 -25.34
N MET A 121 -12.02 3.12 -25.69
CA MET A 121 -12.48 4.43 -25.24
C MET A 121 -12.65 4.47 -23.72
N VAL A 122 -13.32 3.48 -23.14
CA VAL A 122 -13.51 3.37 -21.68
C VAL A 122 -12.17 3.28 -20.97
N SER A 123 -11.23 2.47 -21.48
CA SER A 123 -9.88 2.36 -20.90
C SER A 123 -9.11 3.68 -20.92
N ARG A 124 -9.22 4.45 -22.01
CA ARG A 124 -8.57 5.78 -22.14
C ARG A 124 -9.16 6.82 -21.20
N ILE A 125 -10.49 6.87 -21.10
CA ILE A 125 -11.17 7.79 -20.18
C ILE A 125 -10.81 7.42 -18.74
N GLY A 126 -10.87 6.13 -18.40
CA GLY A 126 -10.49 5.62 -17.08
C GLY A 126 -9.05 5.97 -16.69
N SER A 127 -8.09 5.78 -17.60
CA SER A 127 -6.69 6.12 -17.32
C SER A 127 -6.48 7.62 -17.07
N VAL A 128 -7.21 8.49 -17.80
CA VAL A 128 -7.15 9.94 -17.58
C VAL A 128 -7.73 10.32 -16.21
N ILE A 129 -8.86 9.73 -15.82
CA ILE A 129 -9.47 9.97 -14.51
C ILE A 129 -8.50 9.54 -13.40
N VAL A 130 -8.00 8.31 -13.44
CA VAL A 130 -7.07 7.78 -12.41
C VAL A 130 -5.77 8.59 -12.38
N ALA A 131 -5.21 8.98 -13.53
CA ALA A 131 -4.04 9.84 -13.58
C ALA A 131 -4.30 11.21 -12.95
N SER A 132 -5.47 11.82 -13.21
CA SER A 132 -5.84 13.11 -12.59
C SER A 132 -6.01 12.99 -11.07
N CYS A 133 -6.64 11.91 -10.58
CA CYS A 133 -6.77 11.61 -9.16
C CYS A 133 -5.40 11.37 -8.51
N TYR A 134 -4.48 10.69 -9.19
CA TYR A 134 -3.12 10.48 -8.70
C TYR A 134 -2.32 11.79 -8.61
N VAL A 135 -2.41 12.66 -9.61
CA VAL A 135 -1.77 13.99 -9.55
C VAL A 135 -2.37 14.83 -8.42
N ALA A 136 -3.69 14.84 -8.27
CA ALA A 136 -4.34 15.53 -7.16
C ALA A 136 -3.90 14.96 -5.80
N PHE A 137 -3.76 13.63 -5.69
CA PHE A 137 -3.26 12.97 -4.50
C PHE A 137 -1.79 13.32 -4.22
N LEU A 138 -0.92 13.37 -5.24
CA LEU A 138 0.45 13.83 -5.07
C LEU A 138 0.51 15.28 -4.59
N LEU A 139 -0.31 16.17 -5.14
CA LEU A 139 -0.40 17.56 -4.65
C LEU A 139 -0.91 17.62 -3.21
N PHE A 140 -1.84 16.74 -2.85
CA PHE A 140 -2.33 16.61 -1.48
C PHE A 140 -1.23 16.17 -0.52
N GLN A 141 -0.52 15.09 -0.86
CA GLN A 141 0.53 14.49 -0.04
C GLN A 141 1.76 15.39 0.08
N LEU A 142 2.13 16.10 -1.01
CA LEU A 142 3.38 16.85 -1.08
C LEU A 142 3.24 18.32 -0.68
N VAL A 143 2.05 18.91 -0.81
CA VAL A 143 1.83 20.34 -0.58
C VAL A 143 0.80 20.59 0.51
N THR A 144 -0.44 20.11 0.33
CA THR A 144 -1.53 20.59 1.20
C THR A 144 -1.51 19.95 2.59
N HIS A 145 -1.19 18.66 2.69
CA HIS A 145 -1.23 17.89 3.93
C HIS A 145 0.10 17.23 4.28
N SER A 146 1.20 17.64 3.62
CA SER A 146 2.54 17.10 3.89
C SER A 146 2.95 17.21 5.36
N ARG A 147 2.55 18.28 6.07
CA ARG A 147 2.85 18.44 7.50
C ARG A 147 2.00 17.54 8.39
N THR A 148 0.68 17.56 8.21
CA THR A 148 -0.25 16.73 9.01
C THR A 148 0.03 15.23 8.86
N LEU A 149 0.44 14.78 7.68
CA LEU A 149 0.82 13.39 7.45
C LEU A 149 2.17 13.05 8.13
N ALA A 150 3.15 13.96 8.06
CA ALA A 150 4.42 13.79 8.75
C ALA A 150 4.24 13.77 10.29
N ASP A 151 3.36 14.62 10.82
CA ASP A 151 3.04 14.67 12.25
C ASP A 151 2.35 13.38 12.71
N GLU A 152 1.47 12.77 11.89
CA GLU A 152 0.87 11.45 12.18
C GLU A 152 1.89 10.31 12.14
N GLU A 153 2.78 10.30 11.16
CA GLU A 153 3.85 9.30 11.07
C GLU A 153 4.77 9.39 12.29
N GLN A 154 5.14 10.61 12.72
CA GLN A 154 5.93 10.82 13.94
C GLN A 154 5.18 10.44 15.21
N ALA A 155 3.88 10.74 15.31
CA ALA A 155 3.09 10.35 16.48
C ALA A 155 3.02 8.83 16.64
N VAL A 156 2.78 8.10 15.54
CA VAL A 156 2.79 6.63 15.55
C VAL A 156 4.19 6.11 15.90
N GLN A 157 5.26 6.70 15.36
CA GLN A 157 6.63 6.30 15.67
C GLN A 157 6.99 6.54 17.14
N ASN A 158 6.60 7.69 17.69
CA ASN A 158 6.87 8.01 19.09
C ASN A 158 6.09 7.08 20.03
N GLU A 159 4.84 6.75 19.71
CA GLU A 159 4.07 5.76 20.48
C GLU A 159 4.73 4.37 20.44
N ILE A 160 5.31 3.97 19.29
CA ILE A 160 6.05 2.70 19.19
C ILE A 160 7.32 2.72 20.03
N VAL A 161 8.05 3.85 20.04
CA VAL A 161 9.28 4.00 20.84
C VAL A 161 8.95 4.12 22.33
N GLU A 162 7.87 4.78 22.71
CA GLU A 162 7.39 4.83 24.10
C GLU A 162 7.02 3.42 24.61
N ASP A 163 6.33 2.62 23.79
CA ASP A 163 6.05 1.22 24.12
C ASP A 163 7.38 0.41 24.29
N GLU A 164 8.41 0.65 23.46
CA GLU A 164 9.73 0.01 23.57
C GLU A 164 10.54 0.50 24.80
N ASP A 165 10.51 1.78 25.14
CA ASP A 165 11.24 2.37 26.26
C ASP A 165 10.62 1.98 27.61
N ASP A 166 9.27 1.93 27.71
CA ASP A 166 8.55 1.42 28.88
C ASP A 166 8.83 -0.09 29.12
N GLU A 167 9.11 -0.84 28.05
CA GLU A 167 9.55 -2.24 28.10
C GLU A 167 11.01 -2.38 28.58
N GLU A 168 11.93 -1.47 28.21
CA GLU A 168 13.34 -1.47 28.67
C GLU A 168 13.51 -1.02 30.14
N GLU A 169 12.68 -0.09 30.64
CA GLU A 169 12.78 0.41 32.03
C GLU A 169 12.16 -0.52 33.10
N ALA A 170 11.34 -1.48 32.69
CA ALA A 170 10.63 -2.39 33.61
C ALA A 170 11.49 -3.59 34.01
#